data_AF-A0A2G8S5W7-F1
#
_entry.id   AF-A0A2G8S5W7-F1
#
_cell.length_a   1.000
_cell.length_b   1.000
_cell.length_c   1.000
_cell.angle_alpha   90.00
_cell.angle_beta   90.00
_cell.angle_gamma   90.00
#
_symmetry.space_group_name_H-M   'P 1'
#
loop_
_entity.id
_entity.type
_entity.pdbx_description
1 polymer ?
#
loop_
_entity_poly.entity_id
_entity_poly.type
_entity_poly.pdbx_seq_one_letter_code
_entity_poly.pdbx_strand_id
1 'polypeptide(L)'
;MHQCLWIEDILRVVFDYVDEHEYKACAVARANGFRYLWIDSCCIDKSSSSELSEAINSMYLWYAGAAVCYAYLADVPAEEDPHAEGSWFRDSRWFTRGWTLQELIAPSNLVFLSQDWAILGSKHTLVSLIEGVTGIDGRALLHLESLDKFSVSQRFSWASRRETTRVEDQAYSLLGLFDIHMPIVYGEGKRAFRHLQEQIMQRIPDQSLFAWGSIDLELLPGVVAPSEEGPKCNTTAMAHTPMSMRWKMTLDRGLKKSPSLFASDVSMFGIQSRSIQAVITSNAHLQEYRTTPHGIRTQFPMIPLSQWFPPNSVYNYSGWYLRANTKITLGIS
;
A
#
# COMPACT_ATOMS: atom_id res chain seq x y z
N MET A 1 -6.96 15.00 26.04
CA MET A 1 -7.80 13.80 26.29
C MET A 1 -9.26 14.09 25.90
N HIS A 2 -9.48 14.71 24.72
CA HIS A 2 -10.81 15.09 24.20
C HIS A 2 -11.27 14.22 23.02
N GLN A 3 -10.53 13.15 22.70
CA GLN A 3 -10.68 12.45 21.43
C GLN A 3 -11.50 11.17 21.54
N CYS A 4 -11.97 10.74 22.71
CA CYS A 4 -12.80 9.54 22.85
C CYS A 4 -14.11 9.86 23.57
N LEU A 5 -15.16 9.13 23.21
CA LEU A 5 -16.46 9.18 23.86
C LEU A 5 -16.44 8.34 25.13
N TRP A 6 -17.07 8.82 26.20
CA TRP A 6 -17.38 7.98 27.36
C TRP A 6 -18.64 7.17 27.06
N ILE A 7 -18.51 5.85 26.99
CA ILE A 7 -19.58 4.95 26.50
C ILE A 7 -20.86 5.06 27.35
N GLU A 8 -20.72 5.31 28.65
CA GLU A 8 -21.86 5.47 29.57
C GLU A 8 -22.73 6.68 29.22
N ASP A 9 -22.14 7.77 28.73
CA ASP A 9 -22.93 8.95 28.33
C ASP A 9 -23.80 8.61 27.13
N ILE A 10 -23.23 7.94 26.12
CA ILE A 10 -23.97 7.58 24.90
C ILE A 10 -25.10 6.58 25.20
N LEU A 11 -24.84 5.56 26.02
CA LEU A 11 -25.85 4.57 26.36
C LEU A 11 -26.97 5.10 27.28
N ARG A 12 -26.76 6.26 27.93
CA ARG A 12 -27.77 6.93 28.76
C ARG A 12 -28.63 7.93 27.98
N VAL A 13 -28.15 8.43 26.85
CA VAL A 13 -28.93 9.25 25.94
C VAL A 13 -29.92 8.33 25.22
N VAL A 14 -31.23 8.53 25.47
CA VAL A 14 -32.31 7.80 24.81
C VAL A 14 -32.16 7.93 23.29
N PHE A 15 -32.45 6.85 22.56
CA PHE A 15 -32.33 6.61 21.10
C PHE A 15 -32.65 7.77 20.13
N ASP A 16 -33.20 8.89 20.57
CA ASP A 16 -33.68 9.98 19.72
C ASP A 16 -32.56 10.88 19.14
N TYR A 17 -31.29 10.71 19.56
CA TYR A 17 -30.18 11.61 19.15
C TYR A 17 -28.88 10.93 18.70
N VAL A 18 -28.81 9.59 18.73
CA VAL A 18 -27.59 8.84 18.35
C VAL A 18 -27.98 7.83 17.26
N ASP A 19 -27.22 7.77 16.17
CA ASP A 19 -27.48 6.80 15.11
C ASP A 19 -27.29 5.37 15.63
N GLU A 20 -28.10 4.45 15.08
CA GLU A 20 -28.19 3.07 15.54
C GLU A 20 -26.83 2.36 15.52
N HIS A 21 -25.95 2.73 14.57
CA HIS A 21 -24.62 2.15 14.44
C HIS A 21 -23.72 2.54 15.61
N GLU A 22 -23.68 3.82 16.00
CA GLU A 22 -22.87 4.27 17.13
C GLU A 22 -23.37 3.69 18.45
N TYR A 23 -24.69 3.54 18.62
CA TYR A 23 -25.26 2.88 19.78
C TYR A 23 -24.81 1.41 19.86
N LYS A 24 -24.93 0.65 18.77
CA LYS A 24 -24.50 -0.75 18.73
C LYS A 24 -22.98 -0.89 18.92
N ALA A 25 -22.18 0.01 18.37
CA ALA A 25 -20.74 0.06 18.62
C ALA A 25 -20.40 0.24 20.11
N CYS A 26 -21.10 1.17 20.78
CA CYS A 26 -20.98 1.39 22.21
C CYS A 26 -21.38 0.14 23.01
N ALA A 27 -22.47 -0.54 22.62
CA ALA A 27 -22.92 -1.77 23.27
C ALA A 27 -21.87 -2.89 23.15
N VAL A 28 -21.29 -3.10 21.96
CA VAL A 28 -20.22 -4.08 21.76
C VAL A 28 -18.98 -3.74 22.56
N ALA A 29 -18.52 -2.49 22.52
CA ALA A 29 -17.34 -2.06 23.29
C ALA A 29 -17.54 -2.24 24.80
N ARG A 30 -18.72 -1.88 25.32
CA ARG A 30 -19.07 -2.08 26.74
C ARG A 30 -19.09 -3.56 27.13
N ALA A 31 -19.74 -4.40 26.32
CA ALA A 31 -19.84 -5.84 26.58
C ALA A 31 -18.46 -6.49 26.68
N ASN A 32 -17.46 -5.93 25.99
CA ASN A 32 -16.06 -6.36 26.03
C ASN A 32 -15.20 -5.60 27.07
N GLY A 33 -15.82 -4.83 27.98
CA GLY A 33 -15.14 -4.21 29.13
C GLY A 33 -14.49 -2.84 28.88
N PHE A 34 -14.74 -2.22 27.72
CA PHE A 34 -14.19 -0.90 27.41
C PHE A 34 -15.07 0.22 27.97
N ARG A 35 -14.44 1.30 28.44
CA ARG A 35 -15.11 2.50 28.96
C ARG A 35 -15.16 3.66 27.97
N TYR A 36 -14.23 3.67 27.02
CA TYR A 36 -14.08 4.70 26.02
C TYR A 36 -14.09 4.08 24.63
N LEU A 37 -14.71 4.79 23.69
CA LEU A 37 -14.74 4.41 22.27
C LEU A 37 -14.39 5.62 21.42
N TRP A 38 -13.62 5.39 20.37
CA TRP A 38 -13.31 6.37 19.35
C TRP A 38 -14.05 6.00 18.06
N ILE A 39 -14.78 6.96 17.48
CA ILE A 39 -15.47 6.85 16.19
C ILE A 39 -15.27 8.18 15.46
N ASP A 40 -14.78 8.14 14.23
CA ASP A 40 -14.42 9.35 13.47
C ASP A 40 -15.60 10.30 13.25
N SER A 41 -16.82 9.78 13.12
CA SER A 41 -18.06 10.57 12.96
C SER A 41 -18.40 11.38 14.20
N CYS A 42 -18.02 10.92 15.39
CA CYS A 42 -18.35 11.55 16.66
C CYS A 42 -17.18 12.29 17.31
N CYS A 43 -15.96 11.82 17.09
CA CYS A 43 -14.77 12.25 17.83
C CYS A 43 -13.93 13.29 17.10
N ILE A 44 -14.27 13.61 15.84
CA ILE A 44 -13.61 14.63 15.04
C ILE A 44 -14.62 15.72 14.72
N ASP A 45 -14.37 16.94 15.18
CA ASP A 45 -15.06 18.11 14.67
C ASP A 45 -14.61 18.41 13.23
N LYS A 46 -15.36 17.90 12.26
CA LYS A 46 -15.13 18.12 10.83
C LYS A 46 -15.40 19.56 10.40
N SER A 47 -15.98 20.41 11.25
CA SER A 47 -16.16 21.84 11.01
C SER A 47 -14.94 22.68 11.36
N SER A 48 -14.09 22.18 12.27
CA SER A 48 -12.82 22.78 12.65
C SER A 48 -11.70 22.27 11.74
N SER A 49 -11.21 23.12 10.82
CA SER A 49 -10.15 22.73 9.89
C SER A 49 -8.83 22.36 10.58
N SER A 50 -8.52 23.00 11.71
CA SER A 50 -7.35 22.67 12.52
C SER A 50 -7.50 21.30 13.17
N GLU A 51 -8.66 20.99 13.74
CA GLU A 51 -8.90 19.69 14.38
C GLU A 51 -8.95 18.57 13.34
N LEU A 52 -9.63 18.78 12.22
CA LEU A 52 -9.65 17.84 11.11
C LEU A 52 -8.24 17.55 10.59
N SER A 53 -7.40 18.58 10.46
CA SER A 53 -6.00 18.42 10.04
C SER A 53 -5.19 17.64 11.06
N GLU A 54 -5.33 17.94 12.35
CA GLU A 54 -4.66 17.20 13.43
C GLU A 54 -5.10 15.73 13.43
N ALA A 55 -6.40 15.50 13.29
CA ALA A 55 -6.99 14.17 13.32
C ALA A 55 -6.51 13.30 12.16
N ILE A 56 -6.55 13.81 10.93
CA ILE A 56 -6.07 13.08 9.75
C ILE A 56 -4.59 12.70 9.87
N ASN A 57 -3.76 13.61 10.41
CA ASN A 57 -2.33 13.33 10.63
C ASN A 57 -2.06 12.36 11.80
N SER A 58 -3.04 12.16 12.70
CA SER A 58 -2.88 11.35 13.93
C SER A 58 -3.62 10.01 13.90
N MET A 59 -4.55 9.82 12.96
CA MET A 59 -5.51 8.70 13.00
C MET A 59 -4.85 7.32 13.00
N TYR A 60 -3.76 7.16 12.25
CA TYR A 60 -2.98 5.91 12.26
C TYR A 60 -2.44 5.60 13.65
N LEU A 61 -1.92 6.61 14.37
CA LEU A 61 -1.41 6.42 15.73
C LEU A 61 -2.54 6.10 16.71
N TRP A 62 -3.73 6.64 16.51
CA TRP A 62 -4.90 6.30 17.33
C TRP A 62 -5.33 4.85 17.14
N TYR A 63 -5.38 4.35 15.90
CA TYR A 63 -5.62 2.94 15.63
C TYR A 63 -4.51 2.05 16.20
N ALA A 64 -3.24 2.42 16.02
CA ALA A 64 -2.10 1.66 16.55
C ALA A 64 -2.09 1.62 18.09
N GLY A 65 -2.51 2.70 18.75
CA GLY A 65 -2.58 2.80 20.21
C GLY A 65 -3.85 2.23 20.83
N ALA A 66 -4.84 1.82 20.03
CA ALA A 66 -6.08 1.26 20.53
C ALA A 66 -5.86 -0.13 21.14
N ALA A 67 -6.51 -0.42 22.26
CA ALA A 67 -6.49 -1.75 22.87
C ALA A 67 -7.11 -2.82 21.94
N VAL A 68 -8.17 -2.43 21.23
CA VAL A 68 -8.84 -3.20 20.18
C VAL A 68 -9.50 -2.24 19.19
N CYS A 69 -9.51 -2.62 17.92
CA CYS A 69 -10.35 -2.01 16.89
C CYS A 69 -11.42 -3.00 16.46
N TYR A 70 -12.60 -2.48 16.11
CA TYR A 70 -13.70 -3.24 15.54
C TYR A 70 -13.93 -2.75 14.10
N ALA A 71 -13.80 -3.66 13.13
CA ALA A 71 -14.18 -3.41 11.74
C ALA A 71 -15.60 -3.95 11.52
N TYR A 72 -16.57 -3.05 11.34
CA TYR A 72 -17.95 -3.42 11.03
C TYR A 72 -18.15 -3.56 9.51
N LEU A 73 -18.51 -4.76 9.07
CA LEU A 73 -18.72 -5.12 7.67
C LEU A 73 -20.23 -5.19 7.41
N ALA A 74 -20.79 -4.05 7.01
CA ALA A 74 -22.23 -3.86 6.81
C ALA A 74 -22.86 -4.73 5.71
N ASP A 75 -22.04 -5.42 4.92
CA ASP A 75 -22.40 -6.24 3.78
C ASP A 75 -22.08 -7.74 3.96
N VAL A 76 -21.72 -8.16 5.17
CA VAL A 76 -21.34 -9.56 5.46
C VAL A 76 -22.31 -10.18 6.47
N PRO A 77 -23.01 -11.27 6.14
CA PRO A 77 -23.90 -11.99 7.07
C PRO A 77 -23.14 -12.67 8.22
N ALA A 78 -23.80 -12.86 9.37
CA ALA A 78 -23.20 -13.51 10.54
C ALA A 78 -22.86 -15.01 10.37
N GLU A 79 -23.70 -15.77 9.65
CA GLU A 79 -23.62 -17.24 9.59
C GLU A 79 -22.78 -17.77 8.42
N GLU A 80 -22.02 -16.89 7.77
CA GLU A 80 -21.15 -17.27 6.66
C GLU A 80 -19.80 -17.81 7.14
N ASP A 81 -19.21 -18.74 6.37
CA ASP A 81 -17.80 -19.11 6.49
C ASP A 81 -16.92 -18.13 5.70
N PRO A 82 -16.09 -17.29 6.36
CA PRO A 82 -15.19 -16.35 5.67
C PRO A 82 -14.15 -17.04 4.78
N HIS A 83 -13.84 -18.32 5.02
CA HIS A 83 -12.85 -19.06 4.24
C HIS A 83 -13.38 -19.57 2.90
N ALA A 84 -14.70 -19.66 2.74
CA ALA A 84 -15.34 -20.13 1.52
C ALA A 84 -14.90 -19.32 0.30
N GLU A 85 -14.80 -19.99 -0.85
CA GLU A 85 -14.52 -19.33 -2.12
C GLU A 85 -15.72 -18.45 -2.51
N GLY A 86 -15.48 -17.17 -2.82
CA GLY A 86 -16.55 -16.22 -3.12
C GLY A 86 -17.40 -15.81 -1.90
N SER A 87 -16.87 -15.93 -0.67
CA SER A 87 -17.58 -15.47 0.53
C SER A 87 -17.81 -13.95 0.51
N TRP A 88 -18.90 -13.45 1.09
CA TRP A 88 -19.15 -12.01 1.24
C TRP A 88 -18.05 -11.31 2.03
N PHE A 89 -17.38 -12.02 2.97
CA PHE A 89 -16.21 -11.46 3.64
C PHE A 89 -15.14 -10.99 2.64
N ARG A 90 -14.75 -11.86 1.69
CA ARG A 90 -13.74 -11.56 0.66
C ARG A 90 -14.17 -10.40 -0.24
N ASP A 91 -15.46 -10.35 -0.57
CA ASP A 91 -16.04 -9.37 -1.49
C ASP A 91 -16.50 -8.09 -0.79
N SER A 92 -16.33 -8.00 0.53
CA SER A 92 -16.81 -6.86 1.32
C SER A 92 -16.21 -5.56 0.82
N ARG A 93 -17.07 -4.56 0.66
CA ARG A 93 -16.71 -3.18 0.33
C ARG A 93 -15.75 -2.56 1.36
N TRP A 94 -15.65 -3.12 2.57
CA TRP A 94 -14.70 -2.65 3.56
C TRP A 94 -13.26 -2.76 3.06
N PHE A 95 -12.91 -3.80 2.29
CA PHE A 95 -11.57 -3.98 1.73
C PHE A 95 -11.25 -3.03 0.57
N THR A 96 -12.25 -2.40 -0.04
CA THR A 96 -12.08 -1.48 -1.17
C THR A 96 -12.13 -0.01 -0.78
N ARG A 97 -12.44 0.35 0.48
CA ARG A 97 -12.41 1.75 0.92
C ARG A 97 -10.98 2.21 1.23
N GLY A 98 -10.62 3.44 0.87
CA GLY A 98 -9.26 3.98 1.09
C GLY A 98 -8.86 4.06 2.56
N TRP A 99 -9.71 4.68 3.39
CA TRP A 99 -9.44 4.90 4.82
C TRP A 99 -9.33 3.62 5.65
N THR A 100 -9.96 2.53 5.23
CA THR A 100 -9.91 1.25 5.95
C THR A 100 -8.56 0.54 5.84
N LEU A 101 -7.63 1.04 5.02
CA LEU A 101 -6.27 0.49 4.95
C LEU A 101 -5.51 0.70 6.25
N GLN A 102 -5.55 1.92 6.81
CA GLN A 102 -4.92 2.19 8.10
C GLN A 102 -5.69 1.53 9.25
N GLU A 103 -7.02 1.43 9.16
CA GLU A 103 -7.84 0.65 10.10
C GLU A 103 -7.43 -0.83 10.14
N LEU A 104 -6.93 -1.38 9.02
CA LEU A 104 -6.46 -2.76 8.92
C LEU A 104 -5.04 -2.94 9.46
N ILE A 105 -4.11 -2.10 8.98
CA ILE A 105 -2.68 -2.28 9.22
C ILE A 105 -2.28 -1.78 10.60
N ALA A 106 -2.75 -0.58 11.01
CA ALA A 106 -2.26 0.09 12.20
C ALA A 106 -2.53 -0.65 13.52
N PRO A 107 -3.74 -1.16 13.82
CA PRO A 107 -4.02 -1.74 15.13
C PRO A 107 -3.40 -3.12 15.29
N SER A 108 -2.83 -3.45 16.44
CA SER A 108 -2.36 -4.82 16.70
C SER A 108 -3.54 -5.80 16.83
N ASN A 109 -4.62 -5.38 17.50
CA ASN A 109 -5.83 -6.18 17.70
C ASN A 109 -7.00 -5.60 16.89
N LEU A 110 -7.44 -6.34 15.87
CA LEU A 110 -8.62 -5.99 15.06
C LEU A 110 -9.60 -7.17 15.03
N VAL A 111 -10.86 -6.89 15.33
CA VAL A 111 -11.97 -7.83 15.29
C VAL A 111 -12.94 -7.43 14.20
N PHE A 112 -13.31 -8.38 13.34
CA PHE A 112 -14.29 -8.17 12.28
C PHE A 112 -15.68 -8.53 12.80
N LEU A 113 -16.63 -7.62 12.58
CA LEU A 113 -18.04 -7.76 12.94
C LEU A 113 -18.88 -7.82 11.67
N SER A 114 -19.87 -8.71 11.65
CA SER A 114 -20.87 -8.82 10.58
C SER A 114 -21.85 -7.66 10.58
N GLN A 115 -22.73 -7.60 9.57
CA GLN A 115 -23.85 -6.66 9.52
C GLN A 115 -24.79 -6.79 10.75
N ASP A 116 -24.83 -7.98 11.35
CA ASP A 116 -25.62 -8.30 12.54
C ASP A 116 -24.83 -8.12 13.84
N TRP A 117 -23.64 -7.50 13.77
CA TRP A 117 -22.72 -7.26 14.89
C TRP A 117 -22.17 -8.54 15.55
N ALA A 118 -22.24 -9.67 14.84
CA ALA A 118 -21.64 -10.93 15.25
C ALA A 118 -20.14 -10.96 14.92
N ILE A 119 -19.34 -11.65 15.73
CA ILE A 119 -17.91 -11.78 15.49
C ILE A 119 -17.67 -12.74 14.32
N LEU A 120 -17.03 -12.25 13.27
CA LEU A 120 -16.61 -13.03 12.10
C LEU A 120 -15.21 -13.64 12.31
N GLY A 121 -14.38 -12.97 13.13
CA GLY A 121 -13.03 -13.40 13.43
C GLY A 121 -12.13 -12.22 13.77
N SER A 122 -10.86 -12.50 14.01
CA SER A 122 -9.82 -11.48 14.25
C SER A 122 -8.84 -11.39 13.09
N LYS A 123 -8.11 -10.28 13.00
CA LYS A 123 -6.98 -10.14 12.05
C LYS A 123 -5.96 -11.28 12.19
N HIS A 124 -5.71 -11.76 13.40
CA HIS A 124 -4.80 -12.87 13.66
C HIS A 124 -5.32 -14.19 13.10
N THR A 125 -6.59 -14.51 13.33
CA THR A 125 -7.19 -15.77 12.87
C THR A 125 -7.46 -15.79 11.37
N LEU A 126 -7.65 -14.62 10.75
CA LEU A 126 -7.98 -14.46 9.34
C LEU A 126 -6.80 -13.95 8.50
N VAL A 127 -5.56 -13.94 9.01
CA VAL A 127 -4.41 -13.32 8.34
C VAL A 127 -4.20 -13.82 6.91
N SER A 128 -4.20 -15.13 6.67
CA SER A 128 -3.99 -15.71 5.34
C SER A 128 -5.12 -15.36 4.37
N LEU A 129 -6.35 -15.24 4.89
CA LEU A 129 -7.50 -14.80 4.11
C LEU A 129 -7.36 -13.32 3.71
N ILE A 130 -7.03 -12.46 4.68
CA ILE A 130 -6.84 -11.02 4.49
C ILE A 130 -5.67 -10.75 3.52
N GLU A 131 -4.56 -11.47 3.66
CA GLU A 131 -3.41 -11.40 2.75
C GLU A 131 -3.83 -11.74 1.32
N GLY A 132 -4.62 -12.81 1.12
CA GLY A 132 -5.16 -13.16 -0.19
C GLY A 132 -6.09 -12.09 -0.80
N VAL A 133 -6.94 -11.47 0.02
CA VAL A 133 -7.88 -10.42 -0.42
C VAL A 133 -7.17 -9.10 -0.72
N THR A 134 -6.18 -8.73 0.09
CA THR A 134 -5.59 -7.38 0.08
C THR A 134 -4.22 -7.31 -0.60
N GLY A 135 -3.49 -8.41 -0.69
CA GLY A 135 -2.08 -8.44 -1.10
C GLY A 135 -1.13 -7.85 -0.05
N ILE A 136 -1.59 -7.61 1.18
CA ILE A 136 -0.75 -7.13 2.28
C ILE A 136 -0.10 -8.35 2.93
N ASP A 137 1.22 -8.36 2.96
CA ASP A 137 2.01 -9.44 3.55
C ASP A 137 1.60 -9.70 5.01
N GLY A 138 1.40 -10.97 5.37
CA GLY A 138 1.02 -11.37 6.73
C GLY A 138 1.98 -10.84 7.80
N ARG A 139 3.27 -10.68 7.48
CA ARG A 139 4.28 -10.09 8.39
C ARG A 139 4.01 -8.62 8.69
N ALA A 140 3.47 -7.86 7.73
CA ALA A 140 3.02 -6.49 7.96
C ALA A 140 1.71 -6.47 8.76
N LEU A 141 0.74 -7.33 8.42
CA LEU A 141 -0.56 -7.39 9.12
C LEU A 141 -0.42 -7.75 10.60
N LEU A 142 0.48 -8.67 10.93
CA LEU A 142 0.74 -9.17 12.28
C LEU A 142 1.84 -8.41 13.03
N HIS A 143 2.38 -7.34 12.45
CA HIS A 143 3.48 -6.55 13.02
C HIS A 143 4.74 -7.38 13.35
N LEU A 144 4.98 -8.46 12.60
CA LEU A 144 6.19 -9.28 12.72
C LEU A 144 7.42 -8.57 12.13
N GLU A 145 7.18 -7.72 11.13
CA GLU A 145 8.18 -6.81 10.58
C GLU A 145 7.66 -5.37 10.63
N SER A 146 8.58 -4.44 10.86
CA SER A 146 8.27 -3.01 10.78
C SER A 146 8.05 -2.60 9.32
N LEU A 147 7.19 -1.60 9.11
CA LEU A 147 6.77 -1.13 7.79
C LEU A 147 7.93 -0.60 6.93
N ASP A 148 9.06 -0.23 7.54
CA ASP A 148 10.30 0.17 6.86
C ASP A 148 10.98 -0.99 6.10
N LYS A 149 10.59 -2.24 6.37
CA LYS A 149 11.06 -3.42 5.61
C LYS A 149 10.35 -3.61 4.27
N PHE A 150 9.20 -2.97 4.09
CA PHE A 150 8.43 -3.02 2.86
C PHE A 150 8.73 -1.80 2.01
N SER A 151 8.96 -2.03 0.72
CA SER A 151 9.28 -0.96 -0.21
C SER A 151 8.14 0.06 -0.29
N VAL A 152 8.46 1.29 -0.69
CA VAL A 152 7.47 2.34 -0.92
C VAL A 152 6.45 1.89 -1.97
N SER A 153 6.87 1.21 -3.02
CA SER A 153 5.95 0.67 -4.03
C SER A 153 5.04 -0.42 -3.48
N GLN A 154 5.55 -1.35 -2.66
CA GLN A 154 4.74 -2.36 -1.98
C GLN A 154 3.67 -1.70 -1.10
N ARG A 155 4.04 -0.73 -0.28
CA ARG A 155 3.09 -0.01 0.58
C ARG A 155 2.03 0.73 -0.22
N PHE A 156 2.39 1.35 -1.36
CA PHE A 156 1.39 1.93 -2.26
C PHE A 156 0.52 0.89 -2.95
N SER A 157 1.06 -0.30 -3.27
CA SER A 157 0.30 -1.39 -3.89
C SER A 157 -0.86 -1.86 -3.01
N TRP A 158 -0.72 -1.80 -1.68
CA TRP A 158 -1.77 -2.11 -0.70
C TRP A 158 -2.98 -1.17 -0.78
N ALA A 159 -2.79 0.02 -1.33
CA ALA A 159 -3.83 1.01 -1.59
C ALA A 159 -4.34 0.99 -3.04
N SER A 160 -3.76 0.16 -3.92
CA SER A 160 -4.00 0.25 -5.37
C SER A 160 -5.43 -0.12 -5.80
N ARG A 161 -6.08 -1.04 -5.08
CA ARG A 161 -7.46 -1.48 -5.31
C ARG A 161 -8.49 -0.72 -4.47
N ARG A 162 -8.05 0.33 -3.75
CA ARG A 162 -8.91 1.07 -2.84
C ARG A 162 -9.38 2.39 -3.46
N GLU A 163 -10.62 2.75 -3.15
CA GLU A 163 -11.33 3.90 -3.66
C GLU A 163 -11.65 4.89 -2.54
N THR A 164 -11.65 6.17 -2.90
CA THR A 164 -11.98 7.27 -1.99
C THR A 164 -13.00 8.19 -2.61
N THR A 165 -13.88 8.75 -1.78
CA THR A 165 -14.90 9.70 -2.23
C THR A 165 -14.28 11.03 -2.65
N ARG A 166 -13.34 11.54 -1.86
CA ARG A 166 -12.52 12.71 -2.21
C ARG A 166 -11.22 12.23 -2.84
N VAL A 167 -10.79 12.89 -3.92
CA VAL A 167 -9.57 12.50 -4.63
C VAL A 167 -8.32 12.71 -3.78
N GLU A 168 -8.33 13.70 -2.89
CA GLU A 168 -7.22 14.00 -1.98
C GLU A 168 -7.02 12.90 -0.95
N ASP A 169 -8.09 12.17 -0.58
CA ASP A 169 -8.00 11.08 0.40
C ASP A 169 -7.19 9.89 -0.13
N GLN A 170 -6.94 9.81 -1.45
CA GLN A 170 -5.96 8.86 -2.01
C GLN A 170 -4.56 9.08 -1.44
N ALA A 171 -4.27 10.30 -0.97
CA ALA A 171 -3.04 10.66 -0.27
C ALA A 171 -3.24 10.66 1.24
N TYR A 172 -4.29 11.34 1.73
CA TYR A 172 -4.45 11.56 3.17
C TYR A 172 -4.70 10.27 3.97
N SER A 173 -5.33 9.27 3.35
CA SER A 173 -5.52 7.94 3.99
C SER A 173 -4.21 7.16 4.18
N LEU A 174 -3.11 7.59 3.55
CA LEU A 174 -1.82 6.90 3.56
C LEU A 174 -0.76 7.58 4.43
N LEU A 175 -1.06 8.75 5.03
CA LEU A 175 -0.06 9.53 5.77
C LEU A 175 0.63 8.71 6.87
N GLY A 176 -0.14 8.01 7.70
CA GLY A 176 0.41 7.19 8.77
C GLY A 176 1.15 5.94 8.31
N LEU A 177 0.78 5.37 7.16
CA LEU A 177 1.48 4.21 6.57
C LEU A 177 2.94 4.55 6.19
N PHE A 178 3.18 5.82 5.86
CA PHE A 178 4.50 6.34 5.49
C PHE A 178 5.15 7.19 6.59
N ASP A 179 4.52 7.33 7.75
CA ASP A 179 4.94 8.26 8.82
C ASP A 179 5.21 9.67 8.26
N ILE A 180 4.22 10.21 7.55
CA ILE A 180 4.27 11.55 6.94
C ILE A 180 3.27 12.46 7.66
N HIS A 181 3.72 13.67 7.96
CA HIS A 181 2.86 14.76 8.38
C HIS A 181 2.87 15.86 7.31
N MET A 182 1.69 16.27 6.84
CA MET A 182 1.57 17.35 5.86
C MET A 182 0.24 18.13 6.02
N PRO A 183 0.15 19.38 5.53
CA PRO A 183 -1.08 20.16 5.58
C PRO A 183 -2.23 19.47 4.81
N ILE A 184 -3.42 19.47 5.40
CA ILE A 184 -4.63 18.93 4.78
C ILE A 184 -5.37 20.05 4.04
N VAL A 185 -5.35 20.00 2.71
CA VAL A 185 -6.00 20.98 1.84
C VAL A 185 -7.01 20.28 0.93
N TYR A 186 -8.28 20.25 1.34
CA TYR A 186 -9.35 19.80 0.46
C TYR A 186 -9.61 20.82 -0.67
N GLY A 187 -9.69 20.34 -1.92
CA GLY A 187 -9.78 21.17 -3.12
C GLY A 187 -8.46 21.25 -3.90
N GLU A 188 -7.36 20.68 -3.41
CA GLU A 188 -6.10 20.64 -4.15
C GLU A 188 -6.07 19.58 -5.27
N GLY A 189 -7.02 18.63 -5.24
CA GLY A 189 -7.17 17.58 -6.23
C GLY A 189 -6.02 16.57 -6.21
N LYS A 190 -5.62 16.09 -7.39
CA LYS A 190 -4.53 15.10 -7.55
C LYS A 190 -3.15 15.58 -7.08
N ARG A 191 -3.01 16.87 -6.71
CA ARG A 191 -1.77 17.42 -6.16
C ARG A 191 -1.47 16.85 -4.77
N ALA A 192 -2.48 16.50 -3.97
CA ALA A 192 -2.29 15.87 -2.67
C ALA A 192 -1.41 14.61 -2.76
N PHE A 193 -1.68 13.74 -3.74
CA PHE A 193 -0.91 12.51 -3.94
C PHE A 193 0.52 12.76 -4.46
N ARG A 194 0.71 13.84 -5.23
CA ARG A 194 2.06 14.29 -5.62
C ARG A 194 2.82 14.79 -4.38
N HIS A 195 2.21 15.65 -3.57
CA HIS A 195 2.83 16.15 -2.35
C HIS A 195 3.21 15.02 -1.39
N LEU A 196 2.35 14.01 -1.22
CA LEU A 196 2.68 12.81 -0.44
C LEU A 196 3.96 12.13 -0.96
N GLN A 197 4.05 11.87 -2.26
CA GLN A 197 5.25 11.25 -2.85
C GLN A 197 6.49 12.14 -2.66
N GLU A 198 6.37 13.46 -2.80
CA GLU A 198 7.47 14.40 -2.55
C GLU A 198 7.93 14.37 -1.09
N GLN A 199 7.01 14.27 -0.12
CA GLN A 199 7.33 14.12 1.30
C GLN A 199 7.99 12.76 1.59
N ILE A 200 7.50 11.68 0.98
CA ILE A 200 8.11 10.34 1.08
C ILE A 200 9.55 10.38 0.57
N MET A 201 9.81 10.99 -0.59
CA MET A 201 11.16 11.09 -1.15
C MET A 201 12.15 11.83 -0.24
N GLN A 202 11.66 12.80 0.55
CA GLN A 202 12.51 13.53 1.50
C GLN A 202 12.89 12.71 2.74
N ARG A 203 12.08 11.70 3.11
CA ARG A 203 12.29 10.89 4.32
C ARG A 203 12.82 9.49 4.04
N ILE A 204 12.41 8.90 2.93
CA ILE A 204 12.62 7.49 2.59
C ILE A 204 13.36 7.42 1.25
N PRO A 205 14.67 7.12 1.24
CA PRO A 205 15.47 7.08 0.03
C PRO A 205 15.24 5.77 -0.77
N ASP A 206 13.99 5.49 -1.12
CA ASP A 206 13.56 4.27 -1.79
C ASP A 206 13.22 4.52 -3.26
N GLN A 207 13.98 3.87 -4.14
CA GLN A 207 13.86 4.02 -5.59
C GLN A 207 12.66 3.29 -6.20
N SER A 208 12.03 2.37 -5.47
CA SER A 208 10.86 1.61 -5.93
C SER A 208 9.69 2.52 -6.31
N LEU A 209 9.66 3.75 -5.77
CA LEU A 209 8.73 4.81 -6.19
C LEU A 209 8.77 5.10 -7.70
N PHE A 210 9.93 4.90 -8.33
CA PHE A 210 10.17 5.13 -9.76
C PHE A 210 10.11 3.86 -10.61
N ALA A 211 9.71 2.73 -10.03
CA ALA A 211 9.51 1.50 -10.78
C ALA A 211 8.25 1.61 -11.63
N TRP A 212 8.46 2.09 -12.86
CA TRP A 212 7.41 2.25 -13.84
C TRP A 212 7.31 1.00 -14.72
N GLY A 213 6.22 0.26 -14.56
CA GLY A 213 5.89 -0.90 -15.37
C GLY A 213 6.46 -2.22 -14.84
N SER A 214 5.87 -3.33 -15.27
CA SER A 214 6.46 -4.66 -15.05
C SER A 214 7.72 -4.80 -15.89
N ILE A 215 8.76 -5.40 -15.33
CA ILE A 215 9.87 -5.99 -16.09
C ILE A 215 9.89 -7.47 -15.72
N ASP A 216 9.10 -8.30 -16.41
CA ASP A 216 9.20 -9.76 -16.28
C ASP A 216 10.53 -10.22 -16.87
N LEU A 217 11.51 -10.38 -15.99
CA LEU A 217 12.80 -10.97 -16.31
C LEU A 217 12.68 -12.50 -16.58
N GLU A 218 11.57 -13.13 -16.21
CA GLU A 218 11.28 -14.55 -16.49
C GLU A 218 11.21 -14.88 -18.00
N LEU A 219 11.05 -13.85 -18.85
CA LEU A 219 11.00 -14.01 -20.30
C LEU A 219 12.34 -13.75 -21.01
N LEU A 220 13.44 -13.58 -20.27
CA LEU A 220 14.77 -13.52 -20.89
C LEU A 220 15.13 -14.90 -21.46
N PRO A 221 15.24 -15.05 -22.80
CA PRO A 221 15.76 -16.28 -23.36
C PRO A 221 17.25 -16.35 -23.00
N GLY A 222 17.61 -17.28 -22.11
CA GLY A 222 19.02 -17.61 -21.83
C GLY A 222 19.59 -17.16 -20.49
N VAL A 223 18.80 -16.62 -19.55
CA VAL A 223 19.25 -16.57 -18.14
C VAL A 223 18.92 -17.90 -17.48
N VAL A 224 19.83 -18.86 -17.67
CA VAL A 224 19.83 -20.11 -16.89
C VAL A 224 20.25 -19.71 -15.48
N ALA A 225 19.37 -19.85 -14.49
CA ALA A 225 19.78 -19.87 -13.09
C ALA A 225 20.93 -20.89 -12.98
N PRO A 226 22.03 -20.61 -12.28
CA PRO A 226 23.20 -21.48 -12.30
C PRO A 226 22.83 -22.85 -11.72
N SER A 227 22.50 -23.80 -12.59
CA SER A 227 22.44 -25.22 -12.28
C SER A 227 23.78 -25.81 -12.69
N GLU A 228 24.41 -26.52 -11.75
CA GLU A 228 25.56 -27.34 -12.02
C GLU A 228 25.21 -28.37 -13.12
N GLU A 229 26.15 -28.58 -14.05
CA GLU A 229 26.13 -29.54 -15.17
C GLU A 229 25.60 -29.06 -16.54
N GLY A 230 26.39 -29.36 -17.57
CA GLY A 230 26.35 -28.79 -18.93
C GLY A 230 25.32 -29.38 -19.92
N PRO A 231 25.42 -29.00 -21.22
CA PRO A 231 24.26 -28.91 -22.11
C PRO A 231 24.02 -30.14 -23.00
N LYS A 232 22.76 -30.37 -23.38
CA LYS A 232 22.40 -31.02 -24.66
C LYS A 232 21.18 -30.33 -25.31
N CYS A 233 21.35 -30.07 -26.61
CA CYS A 233 20.48 -29.36 -27.54
C CYS A 233 19.22 -30.18 -27.91
N ASN A 234 18.09 -29.51 -28.25
CA ASN A 234 17.52 -29.53 -29.60
C ASN A 234 16.24 -28.67 -29.77
N THR A 235 16.15 -28.12 -30.97
CA THR A 235 15.26 -27.12 -31.57
C THR A 235 13.79 -27.53 -31.69
N THR A 236 12.83 -26.59 -31.58
CA THR A 236 11.87 -26.24 -32.66
C THR A 236 11.09 -24.97 -32.35
N ALA A 237 11.09 -24.02 -33.28
CA ALA A 237 10.33 -22.77 -33.24
C ALA A 237 8.92 -22.98 -33.82
N MET A 238 7.91 -22.37 -33.20
CA MET A 238 6.57 -22.17 -33.78
C MET A 238 6.19 -20.71 -33.60
N ALA A 239 5.78 -20.09 -34.71
CA ALA A 239 5.42 -18.70 -34.82
C ALA A 239 4.03 -18.43 -34.25
N HIS A 240 3.87 -17.37 -33.45
CA HIS A 240 2.58 -16.78 -33.14
C HIS A 240 2.54 -15.31 -33.54
N THR A 241 1.52 -14.99 -34.33
CA THR A 241 1.11 -13.68 -34.82
C THR A 241 0.84 -12.74 -33.63
N PRO A 242 1.40 -11.52 -33.56
CA PRO A 242 1.10 -10.62 -32.47
C PRO A 242 -0.24 -9.91 -32.75
N MET A 243 -1.25 -10.29 -31.99
CA MET A 243 -2.47 -9.50 -31.83
C MET A 243 -2.06 -8.17 -31.18
N SER A 244 -2.15 -7.08 -31.95
CA SER A 244 -1.79 -5.73 -31.52
C SER A 244 -2.77 -5.24 -30.44
N MET A 245 -2.54 -5.61 -29.18
CA MET A 245 -3.03 -4.85 -28.03
C MET A 245 -2.15 -3.61 -27.88
N ARG A 246 -2.70 -2.47 -28.30
CA ARG A 246 -2.07 -1.16 -28.18
C ARG A 246 -2.09 -0.73 -26.71
N TRP A 247 -1.10 -1.17 -25.94
CA TRP A 247 -0.84 -0.62 -24.61
C TRP A 247 -0.42 0.84 -24.77
N LYS A 248 -1.30 1.76 -24.37
CA LYS A 248 -0.98 3.18 -24.27
C LYS A 248 -0.16 3.36 -22.99
N MET A 249 1.09 2.89 -22.97
CA MET A 249 2.06 3.28 -21.95
C MET A 249 2.28 4.78 -22.12
N THR A 250 1.57 5.56 -21.31
CA THR A 250 1.95 6.95 -21.13
C THR A 250 3.30 6.84 -20.40
N LEU A 251 4.41 7.11 -21.09
CA LEU A 251 5.66 7.46 -20.43
C LEU A 251 5.41 8.77 -19.65
N ASP A 252 4.64 8.70 -18.56
CA ASP A 252 4.66 9.73 -17.54
C ASP A 252 6.04 9.60 -16.90
N ARG A 253 7.01 10.35 -17.44
CA ARG A 253 8.37 10.46 -16.92
C ARG A 253 8.35 11.26 -15.60
N GLY A 254 7.61 10.77 -14.61
CA GLY A 254 7.32 11.47 -13.37
C GLY A 254 6.59 10.59 -12.34
N LEU A 255 6.25 11.20 -11.20
CA LEU A 255 5.54 10.53 -10.10
C LEU A 255 4.20 9.95 -10.55
N LYS A 256 3.85 8.77 -10.04
CA LYS A 256 2.58 8.09 -10.35
C LYS A 256 1.42 8.98 -9.85
N LYS A 257 0.33 9.04 -10.61
CA LYS A 257 -0.80 9.95 -10.35
C LYS A 257 -1.84 9.44 -9.35
N SER A 258 -1.75 8.18 -8.96
CA SER A 258 -2.69 7.48 -8.06
C SER A 258 -2.05 6.19 -7.53
N PRO A 259 -2.43 5.70 -6.34
CA PRO A 259 -2.05 4.37 -5.84
C PRO A 259 -2.35 3.22 -6.81
N SER A 260 -3.41 3.32 -7.62
CA SER A 260 -3.80 2.25 -8.55
C SER A 260 -2.72 1.90 -9.59
N LEU A 261 -1.79 2.82 -9.87
CA LEU A 261 -0.65 2.59 -10.76
C LEU A 261 0.47 1.76 -10.12
N PHE A 262 0.33 1.38 -8.84
CA PHE A 262 1.24 0.49 -8.12
C PHE A 262 0.70 -0.94 -7.99
N ALA A 263 -0.43 -1.27 -8.63
CA ALA A 263 -1.06 -2.59 -8.52
C ALA A 263 -0.15 -3.76 -8.94
N SER A 264 0.79 -3.52 -9.86
CA SER A 264 1.78 -4.50 -10.32
C SER A 264 2.99 -4.66 -9.40
N ASP A 265 3.14 -3.80 -8.39
CA ASP A 265 4.41 -3.64 -7.68
C ASP A 265 4.47 -4.47 -6.38
N VAL A 266 3.55 -5.43 -6.22
CA VAL A 266 3.41 -6.26 -5.01
C VAL A 266 4.66 -7.11 -4.75
N SER A 267 5.34 -7.55 -5.81
CA SER A 267 6.54 -8.40 -5.76
C SER A 267 7.87 -7.62 -5.68
N MET A 268 7.83 -6.30 -5.57
CA MET A 268 9.06 -5.48 -5.54
C MET A 268 9.70 -5.44 -4.16
N PHE A 269 10.90 -5.99 -4.02
CA PHE A 269 11.59 -6.06 -2.73
C PHE A 269 12.73 -5.04 -2.67
N GLY A 270 12.82 -4.29 -1.56
CA GLY A 270 13.95 -3.40 -1.33
C GLY A 270 15.24 -4.19 -1.12
N ILE A 271 16.21 -4.06 -2.02
CA ILE A 271 17.54 -4.67 -1.84
C ILE A 271 18.32 -3.87 -0.78
N GLN A 272 18.83 -4.56 0.25
CA GLN A 272 19.63 -3.91 1.30
C GLN A 272 20.91 -3.28 0.72
N SER A 273 21.26 -2.08 1.21
CA SER A 273 22.42 -1.30 0.73
C SER A 273 23.76 -2.07 0.74
N ARG A 274 23.95 -3.05 1.64
CA ARG A 274 25.18 -3.87 1.65
C ARG A 274 25.33 -4.75 0.43
N SER A 275 24.23 -5.34 -0.05
CA SER A 275 24.22 -6.17 -1.27
C SER A 275 24.49 -5.31 -2.51
N ILE A 276 23.99 -4.07 -2.51
CA ILE A 276 24.23 -3.09 -3.58
C ILE A 276 25.68 -2.59 -3.58
N GLN A 277 26.29 -2.37 -2.41
CA GLN A 277 27.71 -1.98 -2.31
C GLN A 277 28.69 -3.01 -2.90
N ALA A 278 28.28 -4.28 -2.98
CA ALA A 278 29.07 -5.31 -3.65
C ALA A 278 28.99 -5.22 -5.19
N VAL A 279 27.90 -4.66 -5.73
CA VAL A 279 27.61 -4.58 -7.17
C VAL A 279 27.97 -3.20 -7.76
N ILE A 280 27.73 -2.13 -6.99
CA ILE A 280 28.07 -0.76 -7.35
C ILE A 280 29.44 -0.47 -6.75
N THR A 281 30.42 -0.17 -7.59
CA THR A 281 31.77 0.25 -7.20
C THR A 281 31.73 1.26 -6.04
N SER A 282 32.73 1.20 -5.16
CA SER A 282 32.88 1.77 -3.80
C SER A 282 32.53 3.26 -3.55
N ASN A 283 31.90 3.96 -4.49
CA ASN A 283 31.40 5.34 -4.39
C ASN A 283 29.86 5.44 -4.43
N ALA A 284 29.12 4.38 -4.13
CA ALA A 284 27.68 4.44 -3.98
C ALA A 284 27.31 5.25 -2.72
N HIS A 285 27.22 6.58 -2.87
CA HIS A 285 26.63 7.44 -1.85
C HIS A 285 25.17 7.04 -1.67
N LEU A 286 24.69 7.04 -0.41
CA LEU A 286 23.26 6.97 -0.10
C LEU A 286 22.53 7.99 -0.97
N GLN A 287 21.47 7.54 -1.64
CA GLN A 287 20.76 8.41 -2.56
C GLN A 287 20.09 9.53 -1.79
N GLU A 288 20.42 10.76 -2.19
CA GLU A 288 19.89 11.97 -1.58
C GLU A 288 18.85 12.59 -2.53
N TYR A 289 17.71 12.99 -1.97
CA TYR A 289 16.67 13.75 -2.65
C TYR A 289 16.70 15.19 -2.14
N ARG A 290 17.17 16.12 -2.98
CA ARG A 290 17.30 17.53 -2.62
C ARG A 290 16.18 18.35 -3.22
N THR A 291 15.46 19.07 -2.36
CA THR A 291 14.44 20.03 -2.79
C THR A 291 15.11 21.26 -3.41
N THR A 292 14.59 21.72 -4.55
CA THR A 292 15.03 22.91 -5.27
C THR A 292 13.80 23.75 -5.67
N PRO A 293 13.98 25.02 -6.08
CA PRO A 293 12.88 25.83 -6.63
C PRO A 293 12.20 25.23 -7.87
N HIS A 294 12.82 24.22 -8.50
CA HIS A 294 12.31 23.55 -9.71
C HIS A 294 11.79 22.12 -9.44
N GLY A 295 11.64 21.74 -8.17
CA GLY A 295 11.23 20.39 -7.75
C GLY A 295 12.37 19.62 -7.09
N ILE A 296 12.31 18.29 -7.12
CA ILE A 296 13.29 17.44 -6.44
C ILE A 296 14.41 17.03 -7.40
N ARG A 297 15.66 17.29 -6.98
CA ARG A 297 16.88 16.82 -7.65
C ARG A 297 17.41 15.59 -6.92
N THR A 298 17.70 14.53 -7.67
CA THR A 298 18.39 13.35 -7.15
C THR A 298 19.38 12.83 -8.19
N GLN A 299 20.32 11.99 -7.75
CA GLN A 299 21.25 11.28 -8.61
C GLN A 299 21.04 9.79 -8.44
N PHE A 300 20.85 9.10 -9.55
CA PHE A 300 20.71 7.64 -9.56
C PHE A 300 22.01 7.01 -10.06
N PRO A 301 22.50 5.95 -9.41
CA PRO A 301 23.57 5.15 -9.97
C PRO A 301 23.05 4.46 -11.25
N MET A 302 23.81 4.58 -12.33
CA MET A 302 23.51 3.95 -13.61
C MET A 302 24.40 2.70 -13.74
N ILE A 303 23.81 1.51 -13.80
CA ILE A 303 24.57 0.30 -14.14
C ILE A 303 24.50 0.09 -15.66
N PRO A 304 25.64 0.03 -16.36
CA PRO A 304 25.65 -0.32 -17.77
C PRO A 304 25.28 -1.79 -17.92
N LEU A 305 24.19 -2.05 -18.66
CA LEU A 305 23.71 -3.40 -18.91
C LEU A 305 24.71 -4.26 -19.69
N SER A 306 25.61 -3.65 -20.46
CA SER A 306 26.69 -4.33 -21.17
C SER A 306 27.65 -5.12 -20.28
N GLN A 307 27.66 -4.85 -18.96
CA GLN A 307 28.42 -5.66 -18.01
C GLN A 307 27.74 -7.00 -17.67
N TRP A 308 26.44 -7.10 -17.90
CA TRP A 308 25.59 -8.23 -17.50
C TRP A 308 24.98 -8.96 -18.70
N PHE A 309 24.95 -8.30 -19.85
CA PHE A 309 24.38 -8.82 -21.08
C PHE A 309 25.43 -8.81 -22.20
N PRO A 310 25.47 -9.87 -23.04
CA PRO A 310 26.41 -9.95 -24.16
C PRO A 310 26.33 -8.73 -25.08
N PRO A 311 27.46 -8.26 -25.65
CA PRO A 311 27.43 -7.20 -26.65
C PRO A 311 26.47 -7.54 -27.80
N ASN A 312 25.63 -6.58 -28.20
CA ASN A 312 24.61 -6.70 -29.26
C ASN A 312 23.41 -7.60 -28.97
N SER A 313 23.22 -8.05 -27.73
CA SER A 313 21.95 -8.68 -27.34
C SER A 313 20.82 -7.65 -27.37
N VAL A 314 19.72 -8.00 -28.05
CA VAL A 314 18.47 -7.24 -28.06
C VAL A 314 17.42 -8.09 -27.37
N TYR A 315 16.96 -7.63 -26.21
CA TYR A 315 15.89 -8.30 -25.48
C TYR A 315 14.57 -7.58 -25.78
N ASN A 316 13.61 -8.35 -26.30
CA ASN A 316 12.25 -7.88 -26.55
C ASN A 316 11.43 -8.14 -25.29
N TYR A 317 11.04 -7.06 -24.62
CA TYR A 317 10.18 -7.12 -23.46
C TYR A 317 8.88 -6.38 -23.78
N SER A 318 7.80 -7.10 -24.09
CA SER A 318 6.44 -6.52 -24.20
C SER A 318 6.36 -5.18 -24.98
N GLY A 319 7.11 -5.05 -26.08
CA GLY A 319 7.17 -3.82 -26.91
C GLY A 319 8.34 -2.88 -26.65
N TRP A 320 9.27 -3.24 -25.75
CA TRP A 320 10.50 -2.51 -25.44
C TRP A 320 11.72 -3.24 -25.97
N TYR A 321 12.66 -2.49 -26.55
CA TYR A 321 13.96 -3.01 -27.00
C TYR A 321 15.05 -2.61 -26.00
N LEU A 322 15.50 -3.55 -25.18
CA LEU A 322 16.70 -3.36 -24.36
C LEU A 322 17.92 -3.67 -25.23
N ARG A 323 18.75 -2.66 -25.55
CA ARG A 323 20.07 -2.86 -26.14
C ARG A 323 21.12 -2.93 -25.03
N ALA A 324 22.09 -3.83 -25.15
CA ALA A 324 23.20 -3.94 -24.20
C ALA A 324 23.95 -2.61 -23.93
N ASN A 325 23.92 -1.67 -24.88
CA ASN A 325 24.56 -0.35 -24.74
C ASN A 325 23.67 0.72 -24.06
N THR A 326 22.49 0.34 -23.56
CA THR A 326 21.58 1.25 -22.87
C THR A 326 22.00 1.40 -21.40
N LYS A 327 22.12 2.64 -20.92
CA LYS A 327 22.25 2.94 -19.49
C LYS A 327 20.84 3.00 -18.91
N ILE A 328 20.53 2.18 -17.90
CA ILE A 328 19.23 2.22 -17.21
C ILE A 328 19.41 2.90 -15.85
N THR A 329 18.50 3.82 -15.56
CA THR A 329 18.33 4.38 -14.22
C THR A 329 17.67 3.31 -13.38
N LEU A 330 18.44 2.76 -12.45
CA LEU A 330 17.95 1.74 -11.54
C LEU A 330 16.91 2.38 -10.60
N GLY A 331 15.63 2.10 -10.86
CA GLY A 331 14.69 1.80 -9.80
C GLY A 331 14.66 0.28 -9.71
N ILE A 332 15.50 -0.28 -8.84
CA ILE A 332 15.76 -1.73 -8.84
C ILE A 332 14.56 -2.44 -8.21
N SER A 333 14.02 -3.39 -8.98
CA SER A 333 12.98 -4.37 -8.65
C SER A 333 13.33 -5.27 -7.47
#